data_AF-A0A2L0D0B2-F1
#
_entry.id   AF-A0A2L0D0B2-F1
#
_cell.length_a   1.000
_cell.length_b   1.000
_cell.length_c   1.000
_cell.angle_alpha   90.00
_cell.angle_beta   90.00
_cell.angle_gamma   90.00
#
_symmetry.space_group_name_H-M   'P 1'
#
loop_
_entity.id
_entity.type
_entity.pdbx_description
1 polymer ?
#
loop_
_entity_poly.entity_id
_entity_poly.type
_entity_poly.pdbx_seq_one_letter_code
_entity_poly.pdbx_strand_id
1 'polypeptide(L)'
;CYGGTSALFNAISWVESSDWNNRYAIVVTADIAVYAEGPARPTGGAGAVAMLIGPNAPLVFDRNVRSTYMKHVYDFYKPDLTSEYPKVDGKLSIECYLNALDTCYQLYCKRAFKTLVKDTIIDLNYFDYLLFHT
;
A
#
# COMPACT_ATOMS: atom_id res chain seq x y z
N CYS A 1 8.30 -1.07 -0.83
CA CYS A 1 6.97 -1.74 -0.83
C CYS A 1 5.79 -0.82 -1.17
N TYR A 2 5.71 0.43 -0.67
CA TYR A 2 4.54 1.31 -0.93
C TYR A 2 4.44 1.91 -2.35
N GLY A 3 5.53 1.91 -3.14
CA GLY A 3 5.59 2.57 -4.44
C GLY A 3 4.51 2.11 -5.43
N GLY A 4 4.17 0.82 -5.42
CA GLY A 4 3.11 0.26 -6.26
C GLY A 4 1.72 0.82 -5.93
N THR A 5 1.39 0.91 -4.63
CA THR A 5 0.15 1.54 -4.15
C THR A 5 0.11 3.03 -4.51
N SER A 6 1.24 3.74 -4.41
CA SER A 6 1.31 5.15 -4.82
C SER A 6 1.06 5.33 -6.33
N ALA A 7 1.66 4.48 -7.17
CA ALA A 7 1.45 4.52 -8.62
C ALA A 7 -0.01 4.19 -8.98
N LEU A 8 -0.62 3.23 -8.27
CA LEU A 8 -2.03 2.90 -8.41
C LEU A 8 -2.95 4.08 -8.11
N PHE A 9 -2.69 4.81 -7.02
CA PHE A 9 -3.46 6.01 -6.71
C PHE A 9 -3.27 7.11 -7.74
N ASN A 10 -2.06 7.33 -8.23
CA ASN A 10 -1.81 8.30 -9.30
C ASN A 10 -2.57 7.93 -10.59
N ALA A 11 -2.60 6.65 -10.94
CA ALA A 11 -3.34 6.16 -12.11
C ALA A 11 -4.85 6.39 -11.97
N ILE A 12 -5.43 6.07 -10.80
CA ILE A 12 -6.85 6.32 -10.52
C ILE A 12 -7.15 7.82 -10.60
N SER A 13 -6.33 8.66 -9.95
CA SER A 13 -6.51 10.12 -10.00
C SER A 13 -6.36 10.68 -11.41
N TRP A 14 -5.49 10.12 -12.25
CA TRP A 14 -5.39 10.51 -13.66
C TRP A 14 -6.62 10.08 -14.46
N VAL A 15 -7.13 8.85 -14.28
CA VAL A 15 -8.36 8.38 -14.96
C VAL A 15 -9.56 9.24 -14.55
N GLU A 16 -9.58 9.77 -13.33
CA GLU A 16 -10.65 10.64 -12.82
C GLU A 16 -10.43 12.13 -13.12
N SER A 17 -9.32 12.54 -13.73
CA SER A 17 -9.00 13.95 -13.95
C SER A 17 -9.56 14.51 -15.27
N SER A 18 -9.50 15.83 -15.41
CA SER A 18 -9.81 16.53 -16.67
C SER A 18 -8.82 16.22 -17.80
N ASP A 19 -7.65 15.67 -17.47
CA ASP A 19 -6.59 15.35 -18.44
C ASP A 19 -6.70 13.90 -18.96
N TRP A 20 -7.70 13.15 -18.48
CA TRP A 20 -7.94 11.80 -18.95
C TRP A 20 -8.35 11.81 -20.42
N ASN A 21 -7.68 10.98 -21.23
CA ASN A 21 -7.90 10.92 -22.67
C ASN A 21 -8.59 9.62 -23.12
N ASN A 22 -9.46 9.06 -22.28
CA ASN A 22 -10.22 7.82 -22.53
C ASN A 22 -9.36 6.56 -22.76
N ARG A 23 -8.07 6.59 -22.39
CA ARG A 23 -7.19 5.41 -22.44
C ARG A 23 -7.02 4.80 -21.05
N TYR A 24 -6.71 3.51 -21.01
CA TYR A 24 -6.32 2.85 -19.76
C TYR A 24 -5.00 3.40 -19.23
N ALA A 25 -4.88 3.45 -17.90
CA ALA A 25 -3.59 3.54 -17.24
C ALA A 25 -3.08 2.11 -16.97
N ILE A 26 -1.77 1.91 -17.06
CA ILE A 26 -1.12 0.67 -16.64
C ILE A 26 -0.18 0.98 -15.48
N VAL A 27 -0.31 0.18 -14.41
CA VAL A 27 0.54 0.27 -13.23
C VAL A 27 1.32 -1.02 -13.13
N VAL A 28 2.65 -0.91 -13.05
CA VAL A 28 3.53 -2.06 -12.87
C VAL A 28 4.22 -1.93 -11.53
N THR A 29 4.14 -2.97 -10.72
CA THR A 29 4.82 -3.08 -9.44
C THR A 29 5.77 -4.25 -9.52
N ALA A 30 7.07 -3.99 -9.45
CA ALA A 30 8.10 -5.01 -9.57
C ALA A 30 9.23 -4.73 -8.60
N ASP A 31 9.75 -5.77 -7.97
CA ASP A 31 10.86 -5.66 -7.02
C ASP A 31 11.67 -6.96 -7.02
N ILE A 32 12.95 -6.80 -6.67
CA ILE A 32 13.85 -7.90 -6.29
C ILE A 32 14.32 -7.60 -4.86
N ALA A 33 13.81 -8.35 -3.90
CA ALA A 33 14.15 -8.25 -2.50
C ALA A 33 15.32 -9.19 -2.18
N VAL A 34 16.53 -8.62 -2.13
CA VAL A 34 17.78 -9.32 -1.81
C VAL A 34 18.35 -8.81 -0.49
N TYR A 35 18.85 -9.72 0.33
CA TYR A 35 19.38 -9.45 1.67
C TYR A 35 20.77 -10.08 1.87
N ALA A 36 21.59 -9.44 2.70
CA ALA A 36 22.91 -9.92 3.07
C ALA A 36 22.84 -11.25 3.84
N GLU A 37 23.99 -11.81 4.24
CA GLU A 37 24.02 -12.99 5.12
C GLU A 37 23.34 -12.67 6.44
N GLY A 38 22.54 -13.60 6.95
CA GLY A 38 21.83 -13.44 8.22
C GLY A 38 20.33 -13.77 8.14
N PRO A 39 19.59 -13.46 9.21
CA PRO A 39 18.22 -13.95 9.40
C PRO A 39 17.19 -13.34 8.43
N ALA A 40 17.50 -12.22 7.77
CA ALA A 40 16.63 -11.61 6.76
C ALA A 40 16.74 -12.29 5.37
N ARG A 41 17.78 -13.09 5.11
CA ARG A 41 17.97 -13.73 3.80
C ARG A 41 16.81 -14.61 3.34
N PRO A 42 16.22 -15.46 4.21
CA PRO A 42 15.09 -16.30 3.81
C PRO A 42 13.80 -15.52 3.49
N THR A 43 13.72 -14.23 3.84
CA THR A 43 12.55 -13.37 3.56
C THR A 43 12.69 -12.58 2.26
N GLY A 44 13.67 -12.94 1.42
CA GLY A 44 13.82 -12.38 0.07
C GLY A 44 12.79 -12.91 -0.92
N GLY A 45 12.82 -12.37 -2.13
CA GLY A 45 11.91 -12.77 -3.20
C GLY A 45 12.01 -11.85 -4.41
N ALA A 46 11.35 -12.21 -5.50
CA ALA A 46 11.24 -11.36 -6.68
C ALA A 46 9.89 -11.60 -7.35
N GLY A 47 9.32 -10.55 -7.92
CA GLY A 47 8.03 -10.64 -8.59
C GLY A 47 7.63 -9.35 -9.29
N ALA A 48 6.67 -9.47 -10.20
CA ALA A 48 6.07 -8.34 -10.88
C ALA A 48 4.55 -8.55 -11.05
N VAL A 49 3.79 -7.47 -10.89
CA VAL A 49 2.34 -7.44 -11.13
C VAL A 49 2.05 -6.23 -12.02
N ALA A 50 1.24 -6.44 -13.06
CA ALA A 50 0.72 -5.39 -13.91
C ALA A 50 -0.80 -5.26 -13.71
N MET A 51 -1.27 -4.05 -13.44
CA MET A 51 -2.68 -3.72 -13.24
C MET A 51 -3.14 -2.75 -14.32
N LEU A 52 -4.25 -3.08 -14.99
CA LEU A 52 -4.90 -2.21 -15.97
C LEU A 52 -6.04 -1.44 -15.30
N ILE A 53 -6.01 -0.11 -15.39
CA ILE A 53 -6.91 0.79 -14.67
C ILE A 53 -7.78 1.57 -15.64
N GLY A 54 -9.09 1.56 -15.42
CA GLY A 54 -10.07 2.27 -16.24
C GLY A 54 -11.50 2.22 -15.65
N PRO A 55 -12.48 2.82 -16.35
CA PRO A 55 -13.87 2.83 -15.92
C PRO A 55 -14.53 1.44 -16.04
N ASN A 56 -15.65 1.25 -15.33
CA ASN A 56 -16.44 0.01 -15.35
C ASN A 56 -15.63 -1.24 -14.94
N ALA A 57 -14.71 -1.07 -14.00
CA ALA A 57 -13.86 -2.15 -13.52
C ALA A 57 -14.66 -3.16 -12.66
N PRO A 58 -14.31 -4.46 -12.70
CA PRO A 58 -14.91 -5.46 -11.81
C PRO A 58 -14.45 -5.31 -10.35
N LEU A 59 -13.28 -4.69 -10.13
CA LEU A 59 -12.75 -4.34 -8.81
C LEU A 59 -12.73 -2.81 -8.72
N VAL A 60 -13.70 -2.25 -8.01
CA VAL A 60 -13.91 -0.81 -7.89
C VAL A 60 -13.28 -0.30 -6.61
N PHE A 61 -12.62 0.86 -6.67
CA PHE A 61 -12.12 1.54 -5.49
C PHE A 61 -13.24 2.28 -4.76
N ASP A 62 -13.40 2.01 -3.47
CA ASP A 62 -14.30 2.77 -2.62
C ASP A 62 -13.79 4.21 -2.46
N ARG A 63 -14.63 5.16 -2.87
CA ARG A 63 -14.30 6.57 -2.81
C ARG A 63 -14.38 7.09 -1.37
N ASN A 64 -13.48 8.03 -1.05
CA ASN A 64 -13.44 8.77 0.22
C ASN A 64 -13.15 7.98 1.52
N VAL A 65 -13.04 6.65 1.47
CA VAL A 65 -12.75 5.84 2.67
C VAL A 65 -11.27 5.49 2.89
N ARG A 66 -10.45 5.51 1.82
CA ARG A 66 -8.98 5.32 1.88
C ARG A 66 -8.36 6.16 2.99
N SER A 67 -7.36 5.64 3.71
CA SER A 67 -6.53 6.40 4.66
C SER A 67 -5.04 6.27 4.35
N THR A 68 -4.23 7.20 4.87
CA THR A 68 -2.77 7.22 4.67
C THR A 68 -2.10 7.65 5.96
N TYR A 69 -1.03 6.95 6.34
CA TYR A 69 -0.12 7.33 7.42
C TYR A 69 1.31 7.36 6.88
N MET A 70 2.04 8.43 7.18
CA MET A 70 3.43 8.60 6.80
C MET A 70 4.19 9.17 7.99
N LYS A 71 5.36 8.60 8.28
CA LYS A 71 6.20 8.99 9.41
C LYS A 71 7.67 8.94 8.98
N HIS A 72 8.46 9.90 9.45
CA HIS A 72 9.90 9.81 9.34
C HIS A 72 10.44 8.80 10.36
N VAL A 73 11.05 7.72 9.85
CA VAL A 73 11.66 6.63 10.63
C VAL A 73 12.82 6.02 9.85
N TYR A 74 13.68 5.26 10.54
CA TYR A 74 14.83 4.55 9.96
C TYR A 74 14.75 3.05 10.29
N ASP A 75 13.59 2.46 10.10
CA ASP A 75 13.34 1.05 10.38
C ASP A 75 13.92 0.15 9.27
N PHE A 76 13.71 0.52 8.00
CA PHE A 76 14.26 -0.16 6.83
C PHE A 76 14.62 0.87 5.75
N TYR A 77 15.88 0.90 5.33
CA TYR A 77 16.33 1.85 4.30
C TYR A 77 17.60 1.37 3.58
N LYS A 78 17.88 1.93 2.39
CA LYS A 78 19.04 1.60 1.55
C LYS A 78 19.96 2.82 1.38
N PRO A 79 20.78 3.17 2.39
CA PRO A 79 21.61 4.38 2.34
C PRO A 79 22.92 4.17 1.57
N ASP A 80 23.38 2.92 1.45
CA ASP A 80 24.63 2.58 0.77
C ASP A 80 24.35 2.36 -0.72
N LEU A 81 24.81 3.29 -1.55
CA LEU A 81 24.60 3.26 -2.99
C LEU A 81 25.47 2.22 -3.71
N THR A 82 26.43 1.60 -3.01
CA THR A 82 27.32 0.57 -3.55
C THR A 82 26.82 -0.86 -3.31
N SER A 83 25.73 -1.00 -2.54
CA SER A 83 25.19 -2.30 -2.11
C SER A 83 23.69 -2.39 -2.41
N GLU A 84 23.23 -3.58 -2.80
CA GLU A 84 21.80 -3.86 -2.99
C GLU A 84 21.05 -4.09 -1.66
N TYR A 85 21.82 -4.37 -0.58
CA TYR A 85 21.29 -4.79 0.70
C TYR A 85 20.81 -3.61 1.56
N PRO A 86 19.67 -3.75 2.23
CA PRO A 86 19.16 -2.73 3.14
C PRO A 86 19.89 -2.73 4.48
N LYS A 87 19.86 -1.57 5.16
CA LYS A 87 20.00 -1.50 6.61
C LYS A 87 18.63 -1.72 7.24
N VAL A 88 18.56 -2.62 8.22
CA VAL A 88 17.31 -3.07 8.83
C VAL A 88 17.44 -3.08 10.35
N ASP A 89 16.53 -2.39 11.02
CA ASP A 89 16.22 -2.59 12.43
C ASP A 89 14.91 -3.39 12.52
N GLY A 90 15.04 -4.72 12.60
CA GLY A 90 13.89 -5.62 12.49
C GLY A 90 12.84 -5.41 13.59
N LYS A 91 13.27 -5.05 14.81
CA LYS A 91 12.34 -4.77 15.91
C LYS A 91 11.56 -3.49 15.64
N LEU A 92 12.27 -2.43 15.22
CA LEU A 92 11.63 -1.16 14.87
C LEU A 92 10.70 -1.30 13.65
N SER A 93 11.06 -2.11 12.65
CA SER A 93 10.20 -2.34 11.48
C SER A 93 8.87 -2.98 11.84
N ILE A 94 8.86 -3.97 12.75
CA ILE A 94 7.62 -4.58 13.23
C ILE A 94 6.76 -3.54 13.96
N GLU A 95 7.36 -2.75 14.86
CA GLU A 95 6.66 -1.70 15.60
C GLU A 95 6.06 -0.64 14.64
N CYS A 96 6.85 -0.18 13.66
CA CYS A 96 6.41 0.80 12.68
C CYS A 96 5.26 0.26 11.82
N TYR A 97 5.33 -1.00 11.38
CA TYR A 97 4.28 -1.63 10.59
C TYR A 97 2.96 -1.72 11.35
N LEU A 98 2.98 -2.22 12.60
CA LEU A 98 1.78 -2.35 13.42
C LEU A 98 1.18 -0.98 13.77
N ASN A 99 2.01 0.02 14.09
CA ASN A 99 1.54 1.38 14.34
C ASN A 99 0.88 2.01 13.09
N ALA A 100 1.48 1.79 11.92
CA ALA A 100 0.91 2.26 10.66
C ALA A 100 -0.42 1.55 10.36
N LEU A 101 -0.52 0.25 10.61
CA LEU A 101 -1.75 -0.53 10.45
C LEU A 101 -2.86 0.03 11.36
N ASP A 102 -2.60 0.17 12.66
CA ASP A 102 -3.56 0.69 13.64
C ASP A 102 -4.04 2.09 13.24
N THR A 103 -3.10 2.98 12.89
CA THR A 103 -3.42 4.36 12.53
C THR A 103 -4.23 4.43 11.23
N CYS A 104 -3.83 3.67 10.20
CA CYS A 104 -4.56 3.61 8.94
C CYS A 104 -5.96 3.04 9.13
N TYR A 105 -6.12 1.98 9.93
CA TYR A 105 -7.42 1.39 10.21
C TYR A 105 -8.34 2.36 10.96
N GLN A 106 -7.86 3.01 12.02
CA GLN A 106 -8.63 4.02 12.75
C GLN A 106 -9.06 5.20 11.85
N LEU A 107 -8.17 5.65 10.96
CA LEU A 107 -8.49 6.71 10.00
C LEU A 107 -9.51 6.24 8.94
N TYR A 108 -9.42 4.98 8.50
CA TYR A 108 -10.40 4.37 7.61
C TYR A 108 -11.77 4.36 8.27
N CYS A 109 -11.89 3.84 9.50
CA CYS A 109 -13.16 3.81 10.23
C CYS A 109 -13.75 5.22 10.40
N LYS A 110 -12.92 6.22 10.71
CA LYS A 110 -13.37 7.62 10.81
C LYS A 110 -13.89 8.19 9.49
N ARG A 111 -13.32 7.80 8.35
CA ARG A 111 -13.77 8.23 7.02
C ARG A 111 -15.03 7.48 6.59
N ALA A 112 -15.03 6.16 6.76
CA ALA A 112 -16.17 5.29 6.52
C ALA A 112 -17.42 5.76 7.29
N PHE A 113 -17.29 6.10 8.58
CA PHE A 113 -18.40 6.62 9.39
C PHE A 113 -19.02 7.92 8.83
N LYS A 114 -18.24 8.74 8.12
CA LYS A 114 -18.72 10.01 7.53
C LYS A 114 -19.36 9.82 6.14
N THR A 115 -18.95 8.79 5.42
CA THR A 115 -19.29 8.60 4.00
C THR A 115 -20.35 7.51 3.79
N LEU A 116 -20.33 6.47 4.63
CA LEU A 116 -21.28 5.35 4.56
C LEU A 116 -22.55 5.66 5.37
N VAL A 117 -23.57 4.83 5.20
CA VAL A 117 -24.85 4.95 5.91
C VAL A 117 -24.59 5.07 7.43
N LYS A 118 -25.24 6.05 8.06
CA LYS A 118 -25.23 6.22 9.51
C LYS A 118 -25.50 4.86 10.17
N ASP A 119 -24.68 4.52 11.16
CA ASP A 119 -24.72 3.27 11.94
C ASP A 119 -24.03 2.04 11.33
N THR A 120 -23.25 2.20 10.25
CA THR A 120 -22.35 1.13 9.78
C THR A 120 -21.21 0.93 10.77
N ILE A 121 -21.17 -0.23 11.42
CA ILE A 121 -20.05 -0.64 12.30
C ILE A 121 -18.95 -1.21 11.40
N ILE A 122 -17.76 -0.60 11.46
CA ILE A 122 -16.56 -1.09 10.76
C ILE A 122 -15.73 -1.88 11.76
N ASP A 123 -15.91 -3.20 11.74
CA ASP A 123 -15.10 -4.19 12.45
C ASP A 123 -14.55 -5.24 11.46
N LEU A 124 -13.95 -6.32 11.97
CA LEU A 124 -13.42 -7.37 11.09
C LEU A 124 -14.51 -8.13 10.31
N ASN A 125 -15.77 -8.15 10.79
CA ASN A 125 -16.87 -8.81 10.10
C ASN A 125 -17.45 -7.96 8.96
N TYR A 126 -17.12 -6.66 8.92
CA TYR A 126 -17.49 -5.78 7.82
C TYR A 126 -16.81 -6.18 6.50
N PHE A 127 -15.61 -6.77 6.56
CA PHE A 127 -14.82 -7.13 5.38
C PHE A 127 -14.96 -8.61 5.06
N ASP A 128 -15.36 -8.95 3.84
CA ASP A 128 -15.29 -10.33 3.35
C ASP A 128 -13.85 -10.85 3.26
N TYR A 129 -12.92 -9.94 2.91
CA TYR A 129 -11.50 -10.23 2.75
C TYR A 129 -10.64 -9.06 3.23
N LEU A 130 -9.50 -9.39 3.85
CA LEU A 130 -8.46 -8.43 4.25
C LEU A 130 -7.13 -8.85 3.61
N LEU A 131 -6.57 -7.94 2.82
CA LEU A 131 -5.30 -8.15 2.12
C LEU A 131 -4.22 -7.25 2.75
N PHE A 132 -3.01 -7.77 2.86
CA PHE A 132 -1.88 -7.09 3.49
C PHE A 132 -0.64 -7.14 2.61
N HIS A 133 0.32 -6.26 2.90
CA HIS A 133 1.68 -6.48 2.44
C HIS A 133 2.28 -7.66 3.21
N THR A 134 2.80 -8.65 2.48
CA THR A 134 3.44 -9.86 3.01
C THR A 134 4.92 -9.89 2.69
#